data_AF-A0A351HP29-F1
#
_entry.id   AF-A0A351HP29-F1
#
_cell.length_a   1.000
_cell.length_b   1.000
_cell.length_c   1.000
_cell.angle_alpha   90.00
_cell.angle_beta   90.00
_cell.angle_gamma   90.00
#
_symmetry.space_group_name_H-M   'P 1'
#
loop_
_entity.id
_entity.type
_entity.pdbx_description
1 polymer ?
#
loop_
_entity_poly.entity_id
_entity_poly.type
_entity_poly.pdbx_seq_one_letter_code
_entity_poly.pdbx_strand_id
1 'polypeptide(L)'
;FSIDPHAGLEFHYQQLIFLRAGVGNIQKEVEGGSHLTLQPNMGLGIAYKRVTVDYALTDLGNISAAGYSHVFSLTFSLEPKPVKPN
;
A
#
# COMPACT_ATOMS: atom_id res chain seq x y z
N PHE A 1 19.86 15.33 -8.80
CA PHE A 1 18.40 15.17 -8.81
C PHE A 1 18.07 13.80 -8.27
N SER A 2 17.25 13.70 -7.22
CA SER A 2 16.74 12.42 -6.72
C SER A 2 15.32 12.26 -7.25
N ILE A 3 15.05 11.16 -7.94
CA ILE A 3 13.73 10.83 -8.49
C ILE A 3 13.33 9.53 -7.82
N ASP A 4 12.16 9.51 -7.16
CA ASP A 4 11.59 8.33 -6.53
C ASP A 4 10.37 7.85 -7.34
N PRO A 5 10.59 7.06 -8.41
CA PRO A 5 9.51 6.55 -9.23
C PRO A 5 8.71 5.49 -8.46
N HIS A 6 7.39 5.62 -8.50
CA HIS A 6 6.45 4.66 -7.92
C HIS A 6 5.26 4.45 -8.87
N ALA A 7 4.69 3.26 -8.82
CA ALA A 7 3.50 2.88 -9.57
C ALA A 7 2.58 2.02 -8.69
N GLY A 8 1.28 2.16 -8.87
CA GLY A 8 0.30 1.42 -8.08
C GLY A 8 -1.02 1.23 -8.81
N LEU A 9 -1.75 0.20 -8.36
CA LEU A 9 -3.09 -0.15 -8.81
C LEU A 9 -3.99 -0.27 -7.59
N GLU A 10 -5.21 0.25 -7.74
CA GLU A 10 -6.21 0.22 -6.69
C GLU A 10 -7.55 -0.23 -7.27
N PHE A 11 -8.14 -1.27 -6.66
CA PHE A 11 -9.43 -1.82 -7.04
C PHE A 11 -10.42 -1.67 -5.88
N HIS A 12 -11.60 -1.16 -6.20
CA HIS A 12 -12.67 -0.90 -5.25
C HIS A 12 -13.91 -1.68 -5.65
N TYR A 13 -14.52 -2.37 -4.69
CA TYR A 13 -15.81 -3.00 -4.88
C TYR A 13 -16.83 -2.47 -3.88
N GLN A 14 -17.88 -1.83 -4.40
CA GLN A 14 -19.01 -1.28 -3.64
C GLN A 14 -18.63 -0.41 -2.43
N GLN A 15 -17.45 0.24 -2.45
CA GLN A 15 -16.90 0.98 -1.30
C GLN A 15 -16.79 0.14 0.00
N LEU A 16 -16.85 -1.18 -0.15
CA LEU A 16 -16.79 -2.18 0.91
C LEU A 16 -15.43 -2.86 0.91
N ILE A 17 -14.91 -3.24 -0.25
CA ILE A 17 -13.64 -3.94 -0.39
C ILE A 17 -12.67 -3.06 -1.19
N PHE A 18 -11.45 -2.95 -0.68
CA PHE A 18 -10.36 -2.19 -1.26
C PHE A 18 -9.17 -3.12 -1.43
N LEU A 19 -8.65 -3.24 -2.65
CA LEU A 19 -7.42 -3.99 -2.93
C LEU A 19 -6.41 -3.03 -3.52
N ARG A 20 -5.20 -3.04 -2.97
CA ARG A 20 -4.11 -2.14 -3.32
C ARG A 20 -2.88 -2.98 -3.62
N ALA A 21 -2.18 -2.65 -4.70
CA ALA A 21 -0.88 -3.21 -5.00
C ALA A 21 -0.02 -2.13 -5.64
N GLY A 22 1.27 -2.12 -5.34
CA GLY A 22 2.17 -1.14 -5.90
C GLY A 22 3.63 -1.53 -5.77
N VAL A 23 4.46 -0.75 -6.42
CA VAL A 23 5.91 -0.82 -6.34
C VAL A 23 6.45 0.60 -6.26
N GLY A 24 7.33 0.86 -5.31
CA GLY A 24 8.01 2.13 -5.12
C GLY A 24 9.52 1.99 -5.13
N ASN A 25 10.21 3.11 -4.94
CA ASN A 25 11.66 3.17 -4.76
C ASN A 25 12.43 2.42 -5.87
N ILE A 26 12.02 2.62 -7.13
CA ILE A 26 12.72 2.01 -8.28
C ILE A 26 14.02 2.79 -8.52
N GLN A 27 15.11 2.30 -7.94
CA GLN A 27 16.42 2.96 -7.98
C GLN A 27 17.49 2.00 -8.50
N LYS A 28 18.39 2.52 -9.33
CA LYS A 28 19.54 1.77 -9.86
C LYS A 28 20.76 2.13 -9.02
N GLU A 29 21.19 1.22 -8.16
CA GLU A 29 22.43 1.36 -7.39
C GLU A 29 23.60 0.98 -8.29
N VAL A 30 24.62 1.85 -8.38
CA VAL A 30 25.78 1.70 -9.28
C VAL A 30 27.06 1.38 -8.50
N GLU A 31 27.03 1.40 -7.17
CA GLU A 31 28.19 1.05 -6.34
C GLU A 31 28.34 -0.48 -6.24
N GLY A 32 29.37 -1.04 -6.88
CA GLY A 32 29.77 -2.45 -6.73
C GLY A 32 29.10 -3.46 -7.68
N GLY A 33 28.06 -3.04 -8.39
CA GLY A 33 27.29 -3.87 -9.34
C GLY A 33 25.99 -3.15 -9.68
N SER A 34 25.49 -3.27 -10.92
CA SER A 34 24.23 -2.64 -11.29
C SER A 34 23.05 -3.39 -10.67
N HIS A 35 22.63 -3.01 -9.47
CA HIS A 35 21.47 -3.59 -8.79
C HIS A 35 20.23 -2.70 -8.93
N LEU A 36 19.10 -3.31 -9.26
CA LEU A 36 17.81 -2.63 -9.31
C LEU A 36 17.10 -2.85 -7.98
N THR A 37 16.87 -1.76 -7.25
CA THR A 37 16.03 -1.73 -6.05
C THR A 37 14.59 -1.49 -6.45
N LEU A 38 13.67 -2.26 -5.87
CA LEU A 38 12.24 -2.06 -5.98
C LEU A 38 11.58 -2.48 -4.67
N GLN A 39 10.57 -1.74 -4.23
CA GLN A 39 9.85 -1.99 -2.98
C GLN A 39 8.39 -2.33 -3.27
N PRO A 40 8.02 -3.62 -3.29
CA PRO A 40 6.64 -4.01 -3.50
C PRO A 40 5.80 -3.73 -2.26
N ASN A 41 4.55 -3.32 -2.48
CA ASN A 41 3.54 -3.18 -1.44
C ASN A 41 2.22 -3.79 -1.90
N MET A 42 1.48 -4.36 -0.96
CA MET A 42 0.13 -4.84 -1.17
C MET A 42 -0.74 -4.51 0.03
N GLY A 43 -2.03 -4.29 -0.19
CA GLY A 43 -2.97 -3.98 0.86
C GLY A 43 -4.38 -4.45 0.53
N LEU A 44 -5.11 -4.79 1.58
CA LEU A 44 -6.53 -5.12 1.52
C LEU A 44 -7.26 -4.36 2.61
N GLY A 45 -8.41 -3.81 2.27
CA GLY A 45 -9.27 -3.06 3.17
C GLY A 45 -10.69 -3.56 3.08
N ILE A 46 -11.36 -3.65 4.23
CA ILE A 46 -12.79 -3.89 4.30
C ILE A 46 -13.41 -2.76 5.12
N ALA A 47 -14.38 -2.07 4.54
CA ALA A 47 -15.14 -1.06 5.24
C ALA A 47 -16.61 -1.46 5.34
N TYR A 48 -17.14 -1.43 6.55
CA TYR A 48 -18.56 -1.68 6.80
C TYR A 48 -19.12 -0.60 7.73
N LYS A 49 -20.15 0.11 7.26
CA LYS A 49 -20.76 1.24 7.97
C LYS A 49 -19.71 2.30 8.37
N ARG A 50 -19.37 2.33 9.67
CA ARG A 50 -18.44 3.29 10.28
C ARG A 50 -17.07 2.69 10.59
N VAL A 51 -16.88 1.40 10.36
CA VAL A 51 -15.63 0.70 10.67
C VAL A 51 -14.92 0.37 9.38
N THR A 52 -13.64 0.66 9.32
CA THR A 52 -12.74 0.17 8.26
C THR A 52 -11.59 -0.57 8.90
N VAL A 53 -11.27 -1.74 8.37
CA VAL A 53 -10.10 -2.53 8.72
C VAL A 53 -9.23 -2.60 7.48
N ASP A 54 -7.98 -2.19 7.61
CA ASP A 54 -6.97 -2.29 6.54
C ASP A 54 -5.81 -3.14 7.02
N TYR A 55 -5.31 -3.97 6.11
CA TYR A 55 -4.06 -4.68 6.25
C TYR A 55 -3.16 -4.34 5.07
N ALA A 56 -1.91 -4.03 5.35
CA ALA A 56 -0.89 -3.82 4.33
C ALA A 56 0.37 -4.63 4.63
N LEU A 57 0.91 -5.23 3.59
CA LEU A 57 2.20 -5.88 3.57
C LEU A 57 3.13 -5.01 2.71
N THR A 58 4.17 -4.49 3.33
CA THR A 58 5.16 -3.62 2.64
C THR A 58 6.56 -4.00 3.06
N ASP A 59 7.51 -3.74 2.18
CA ASP A 59 8.93 -3.75 2.52
C ASP A 59 9.31 -2.40 3.18
N LEU A 60 9.87 -2.43 4.38
CA LEU A 60 10.37 -1.23 5.09
C LEU A 60 11.89 -1.06 4.98
N GLY A 61 12.60 -1.84 4.15
CA GLY A 61 14.05 -1.74 4.08
C GLY A 61 14.68 -2.11 2.75
N ASN A 62 15.95 -1.74 2.64
CA ASN A 62 16.81 -2.03 1.50
C ASN A 62 16.91 -3.55 1.26
N ILE A 63 17.00 -3.96 -0.02
CA ILE A 63 16.94 -5.36 -0.52
C ILE A 63 17.97 -6.33 0.10
N SER A 64 18.86 -5.83 0.95
CA SER A 64 19.98 -6.57 1.55
C SER A 64 19.66 -7.14 2.94
N ALA A 65 18.62 -6.69 3.65
CA ALA A 65 18.33 -7.19 5.01
C ALA A 65 16.88 -6.99 5.53
N ALA A 66 15.94 -6.56 4.69
CA ALA A 66 14.67 -6.03 5.16
C ALA A 66 13.60 -7.10 5.44
N GLY A 67 13.10 -7.11 6.67
CA GLY A 67 11.94 -7.90 7.06
C GLY A 67 10.66 -7.33 6.47
N TYR A 68 9.75 -8.21 6.06
CA TYR A 68 8.40 -7.84 5.68
C TYR A 68 7.69 -7.15 6.85
N SER A 69 6.99 -6.06 6.56
CA SER A 69 6.22 -5.32 7.55
C SER A 69 4.74 -5.54 7.34
N HIS A 70 4.08 -5.99 8.42
CA HIS A 70 2.65 -6.21 8.51
C HIS A 70 2.02 -5.01 9.23
N VAL A 71 1.24 -4.20 8.52
CA VAL A 71 0.55 -3.03 9.07
C VAL A 71 -0.92 -3.33 9.16
N PHE A 72 -1.47 -3.27 10.37
CA PHE A 72 -2.91 -3.40 10.63
C PHE A 72 -3.45 -2.06 11.07
N SER A 73 -4.49 -1.57 10.40
CA SER A 73 -5.14 -0.30 10.71
C SER A 73 -6.62 -0.50 10.96
N LEU A 74 -7.13 0.13 12.01
CA LEU A 74 -8.55 0.17 12.34
C LEU A 74 -9.00 1.63 12.37
N THR A 75 -9.98 1.96 11.55
CA THR A 75 -10.56 3.30 11.45
C THR A 75 -12.02 3.25 11.90
N PHE A 76 -12.41 4.18 12.77
CA PHE A 76 -13.79 4.40 13.16
C PHE A 76 -14.25 5.81 12.75
N SER A 77 -15.25 5.89 11.88
CA SER A 77 -15.85 7.15 11.46
C SER A 77 -16.94 7.58 12.45
N LEU A 78 -16.82 8.79 12.99
CA LEU A 78 -17.85 9.37 13.87
C LEU A 78 -19.14 9.70 13.09
N GLU A 79 -19.00 10.03 11.82
CA GLU A 79 -20.09 10.31 10.90
C GLU A 79 -20.52 9.03 10.16
N PRO A 80 -21.83 8.81 9.94
CA PRO A 80 -22.28 7.75 9.05
C PRO A 80 -21.80 8.04 7.62
N LYS A 81 -21.29 7.02 6.92
CA LYS A 81 -20.92 7.16 5.51
C LYS A 81 -22.14 7.63 4.68
N PRO A 82 -21.98 8.63 3.80
CA PRO A 82 -23.05 9.05 2.92
C PRO A 82 -23.45 7.88 2.02
N VAL A 83 -24.72 7.49 2.09
CA VAL A 83 -25.30 6.49 1.18
C VAL A 83 -25.41 7.17 -0.18
N LYS A 84 -24.65 6.70 -1.18
CA LYS A 84 -24.83 7.19 -2.56
C LYS A 84 -26.22 6.76 -3.06
N PRO A 85 -27.06 7.68 -3.56
CA PRO A 85 -28.29 7.29 -4.23
C PRO A 85 -27.95 6.53 -5.53
N ASN A 86 -28.76 5.51 -5.81
CA ASN A 86 -28.65 4.64 -6.99
C ASN A 86 -28.89 5.38 -8.30
#